data_AF-A0A9P4T6V5-F1
#
_entry.id   AF-A0A9P4T6V5-F1
#
_cell.length_a   1.000
_cell.length_b   1.000
_cell.length_c   1.000
_cell.angle_alpha   90.00
_cell.angle_beta   90.00
_cell.angle_gamma   90.00
#
_symmetry.space_group_name_H-M   'P 1'
#
loop_
_entity.id
_entity.type
_entity.pdbx_description
1 polymer ?
#
loop_
_entity_poly.entity_id
_entity_poly.type
_entity_poly.pdbx_seq_one_letter_code
_entity_poly.pdbx_strand_id
1 'polypeptide(L)'
;MSPSAEVLLPGRDQASTTDISTLKSNITTQVHEIQPPPPNTLVLHPSFVTQDFDLLRFSAAAQNQLPSPDSSSTTPNSGLDSTSDTSPPDSSSPSPAYSTNLISSPYNTPGHYLSLPTLTPEARLFALALTALQPTRPDYATAPYTQSLSFSTVMSLLRTLVSQQPRGYTWPKTSFYVVTFHSRLAPDIDQALLYELDFESHREASLATSSVKRNCIYSPNTTSAPSLAR
;
A
#
# COMPACT_ATOMS: atom_id res chain seq x y z
N MET A 1 53.31 -34.78 -1.17
CA MET A 1 54.23 -34.65 -0.02
C MET A 1 54.33 -33.17 0.30
N SER A 2 53.79 -32.76 1.45
CA SER A 2 53.97 -31.42 2.04
C SER A 2 55.44 -31.20 2.44
N PRO A 3 55.82 -29.96 2.79
CA PRO A 3 55.87 -29.67 4.23
C PRO A 3 55.37 -28.27 4.63
N SER A 4 55.02 -28.21 5.92
CA SER A 4 54.43 -27.14 6.71
C SER A 4 55.34 -25.92 6.95
N ALA A 5 54.73 -24.77 7.22
CA ALA A 5 55.36 -23.66 7.93
C ALA A 5 54.42 -23.15 9.04
N GLU A 6 55.06 -22.88 10.17
CA GLU A 6 54.57 -22.61 11.52
C GLU A 6 54.27 -21.12 11.72
N VAL A 7 53.17 -20.77 12.41
CA VAL A 7 52.93 -19.39 12.89
C VAL A 7 52.51 -19.41 14.36
N LEU A 8 53.26 -18.58 15.09
CA LEU A 8 53.41 -18.36 16.52
C LEU A 8 52.13 -17.87 17.24
N LEU A 9 51.86 -18.40 18.44
CA LEU A 9 50.92 -17.86 19.44
C LEU A 9 51.68 -17.08 20.53
N PRO A 10 51.06 -16.04 21.11
CA PRO A 10 50.89 -16.01 22.58
C PRO A 10 49.49 -15.47 22.95
N GLY A 11 48.87 -15.70 24.09
CA GLY A 11 49.18 -16.41 25.32
C GLY A 11 47.89 -16.32 26.17
N ARG A 12 47.55 -17.40 26.89
CA ARG A 12 46.39 -17.49 27.78
C ARG A 12 46.90 -17.42 29.21
N ASP A 13 46.32 -16.53 30.01
CA ASP A 13 46.14 -16.61 31.47
C ASP A 13 45.22 -15.44 31.85
N GLN A 14 44.35 -15.40 32.87
CA GLN A 14 43.69 -16.32 33.81
C GLN A 14 42.64 -15.42 34.53
N ALA A 15 41.65 -16.02 35.19
CA ALA A 15 40.43 -15.37 35.68
C ALA A 15 40.61 -14.38 36.86
N SER A 16 39.70 -13.40 36.96
CA SER A 16 39.17 -12.95 38.27
C SER A 16 37.83 -12.22 38.15
N THR A 17 36.89 -12.73 38.94
CA THR A 17 35.53 -12.26 39.21
C THR A 17 35.56 -10.90 39.92
N THR A 18 34.87 -9.87 39.43
CA THR A 18 34.42 -8.75 40.28
C THR A 18 33.29 -7.92 39.65
N ASP A 19 32.18 -7.87 40.39
CA ASP A 19 31.23 -6.77 40.60
C ASP A 19 30.49 -6.08 39.45
N ILE A 20 29.23 -6.53 39.31
CA ILE A 20 28.11 -5.84 38.69
C ILE A 20 27.68 -4.68 39.60
N SER A 21 28.39 -3.55 39.58
CA SER A 21 27.91 -2.33 40.25
C SER A 21 28.57 -1.04 39.76
N THR A 22 28.83 -0.83 38.47
CA THR A 22 29.16 0.52 37.97
C THR A 22 28.97 0.70 36.47
N LEU A 23 27.73 0.56 35.97
CA LEU A 23 27.33 1.13 34.69
C LEU A 23 26.15 2.06 34.91
N LYS A 24 26.43 3.20 35.53
CA LYS A 24 25.56 4.37 35.45
C LYS A 24 26.18 5.37 34.48
N SER A 25 25.31 5.92 33.66
CA SER A 25 25.44 7.23 32.98
C SER A 25 25.95 7.20 31.55
N ASN A 26 25.06 6.89 30.60
CA ASN A 26 24.86 7.62 29.33
C ASN A 26 24.01 6.83 28.32
N ILE A 27 22.75 6.54 28.66
CA ILE A 27 21.71 6.27 27.65
C ILE A 27 20.83 7.51 27.59
N THR A 28 21.17 8.42 26.67
CA THR A 28 20.26 9.50 26.27
C THR A 28 19.16 8.86 25.43
N THR A 29 18.08 8.46 26.10
CA THR A 29 16.81 8.15 25.46
C THR A 29 16.29 9.43 24.82
N GLN A 30 16.59 9.65 23.53
CA GLN A 30 15.81 10.58 22.74
C GLN A 30 14.44 9.93 22.53
N VAL A 31 13.49 10.36 23.33
CA VAL A 31 12.06 10.14 23.09
C VAL A 31 11.77 10.79 21.74
N HIS A 32 11.64 9.99 20.70
CA HIS A 32 11.13 10.46 19.42
C HIS A 32 9.66 10.82 19.66
N GLU A 33 9.40 12.12 19.78
CA GLU A 33 8.07 12.68 19.83
C GLU A 33 7.26 12.09 18.66
N ILE A 34 6.15 11.41 18.97
CA ILE A 34 5.26 10.82 17.97
C ILE A 34 4.61 11.98 17.24
N GLN A 35 5.25 12.40 16.14
CA GLN A 35 4.71 13.44 15.28
C GLN A 35 3.33 12.96 14.80
N PRO A 36 2.26 13.78 14.93
CA PRO A 36 0.94 13.38 14.49
C PRO A 36 1.00 12.88 13.04
N PRO A 37 0.25 11.81 12.70
CA PRO A 37 0.30 11.23 11.38
C PRO A 37 0.05 12.33 10.35
N PRO A 38 0.89 12.42 9.30
CA PRO A 38 0.76 13.51 8.34
C PRO A 38 -0.62 13.45 7.68
N PRO A 39 -1.18 14.57 7.22
CA PRO A 39 -2.54 14.61 6.70
C PRO A 39 -2.74 13.58 5.56
N ASN A 40 -3.96 13.03 5.49
CA ASN A 40 -4.42 12.02 4.52
C ASN A 40 -3.64 10.69 4.57
N THR A 41 -3.15 10.28 5.73
CA THR A 41 -2.63 8.91 5.91
C THR A 41 -3.66 7.94 6.47
N LEU A 42 -4.82 8.40 6.92
CA LEU A 42 -5.85 7.52 7.49
C LEU A 42 -6.91 7.19 6.44
N VAL A 43 -7.10 5.89 6.22
CA VAL A 43 -8.08 5.30 5.32
C VAL A 43 -8.81 4.16 6.03
N LEU A 44 -9.98 3.76 5.54
CA LEU A 44 -10.70 2.60 6.09
C LEU A 44 -9.80 1.36 6.05
N HIS A 45 -9.79 0.59 7.14
CA HIS A 45 -8.96 -0.60 7.25
C HIS A 45 -9.35 -1.61 6.15
N PRO A 46 -8.39 -2.25 5.46
CA PRO A 46 -8.65 -3.12 4.30
C PRO A 46 -9.66 -4.27 4.55
N SER A 47 -9.80 -4.71 5.80
CA SER A 47 -10.78 -5.72 6.22
C SER A 47 -12.24 -5.29 6.06
N PHE A 48 -12.53 -4.00 5.94
CA PHE A 48 -13.87 -3.47 5.71
C PHE A 48 -14.14 -3.17 4.23
N VAL A 49 -13.20 -3.51 3.35
CA VAL A 49 -13.34 -3.41 1.90
C VAL A 49 -13.53 -4.81 1.34
N THR A 50 -14.13 -4.90 0.15
CA THR A 50 -14.31 -6.17 -0.56
C THR A 50 -12.98 -6.92 -0.73
N GLN A 51 -13.06 -8.25 -0.68
CA GLN A 51 -11.99 -9.18 -1.03
C GLN A 51 -12.12 -9.67 -2.49
N ASP A 52 -13.15 -9.22 -3.20
CA ASP A 52 -13.39 -9.58 -4.59
C ASP A 52 -12.32 -8.96 -5.50
N PHE A 53 -11.55 -9.83 -6.14
CA PHE A 53 -10.44 -9.48 -7.00
C PHE A 53 -10.88 -8.61 -8.20
N ASP A 54 -11.99 -8.96 -8.85
CA ASP A 54 -12.45 -8.26 -10.05
C ASP A 54 -13.00 -6.87 -9.69
N LEU A 55 -13.69 -6.73 -8.56
CA LEU A 55 -14.15 -5.42 -8.09
C LEU A 55 -12.98 -4.49 -7.76
N LEU A 56 -11.90 -5.00 -7.17
CA LEU A 56 -10.70 -4.23 -6.88
C LEU A 56 -9.91 -3.87 -8.15
N ARG A 57 -9.92 -4.76 -9.15
CA ARG A 57 -9.21 -4.59 -10.41
C ARG A 57 -9.94 -3.67 -11.39
N PHE A 58 -11.28 -3.73 -11.46
CA PHE A 58 -12.06 -3.11 -12.52
C PHE A 58 -13.08 -2.07 -12.05
N SER A 59 -13.57 -2.16 -10.82
CA SER A 59 -14.71 -1.36 -10.37
C SER A 59 -14.33 -0.30 -9.35
N ALA A 60 -13.04 0.06 -9.28
CA ALA A 60 -12.50 1.05 -8.35
C ALA A 60 -12.89 0.79 -6.88
N ALA A 61 -13.08 -0.47 -6.48
CA ALA A 61 -13.59 -0.78 -5.13
C ALA A 61 -12.65 -0.35 -3.98
N ALA A 62 -11.35 -0.17 -4.27
CA ALA A 62 -10.40 0.43 -3.34
C ALA A 62 -10.75 1.88 -2.96
N GLN A 63 -11.53 2.60 -3.78
CA GLN A 63 -11.96 3.97 -3.49
C GLN A 63 -12.84 4.04 -2.23
N ASN A 64 -13.51 2.94 -1.87
CA ASN A 64 -14.31 2.83 -0.64
C ASN A 64 -13.46 2.97 0.64
N GLN A 65 -12.13 2.95 0.53
CA GLN A 65 -11.23 3.26 1.64
C GLN A 65 -11.19 4.74 2.00
N LEU A 66 -11.54 5.62 1.06
CA LEU A 66 -11.45 7.06 1.29
C LEU A 66 -12.59 7.53 2.20
N PRO A 67 -12.31 8.40 3.18
CA PRO A 67 -13.36 9.02 3.98
C PRO A 67 -14.37 9.73 3.08
N SER A 68 -15.65 9.41 3.22
CA SER A 68 -16.68 10.17 2.52
C SER A 68 -16.83 11.55 3.21
N PRO A 69 -17.02 12.64 2.45
CA PRO A 69 -17.20 13.98 3.04
C PRO A 69 -18.43 14.05 3.97
N ASP A 70 -19.41 13.17 3.78
CA ASP A 70 -20.60 13.06 4.63
C ASP A 70 -20.37 12.24 5.91
N SER A 71 -19.20 11.61 6.05
CA SER A 71 -18.80 10.86 7.23
C SER A 71 -18.02 11.73 8.22
N SER A 72 -18.51 12.94 8.51
CA SER A 72 -18.11 13.63 9.72
C SER A 72 -18.69 12.87 10.92
N SER A 73 -17.82 12.27 11.73
CA SER A 73 -18.15 11.71 13.05
C SER A 73 -19.33 10.73 13.08
N THR A 74 -19.08 9.45 12.80
CA THR A 74 -19.76 8.41 13.55
C THR A 74 -18.68 7.65 14.32
N THR A 75 -18.32 8.19 15.49
CA THR A 75 -18.07 7.30 16.62
C THR A 75 -19.23 6.32 16.66
N PRO A 76 -19.01 4.99 16.63
CA PRO A 76 -20.08 4.07 16.93
C PRO A 76 -20.54 4.44 18.33
N ASN A 77 -21.74 4.99 18.42
CA ASN A 77 -22.39 5.22 19.70
C ASN A 77 -22.60 3.81 20.26
N SER A 78 -21.65 3.32 21.07
CA SER A 78 -21.86 2.12 21.87
C SER A 78 -23.16 2.33 22.61
N GLY A 79 -24.04 1.36 22.43
CA GLY A 79 -25.38 1.37 22.99
C GLY A 79 -25.37 1.85 24.43
N LEU A 80 -26.34 2.72 24.69
CA LEU A 80 -26.80 3.12 25.99
C LEU A 80 -26.94 1.87 26.88
N ASP A 81 -25.97 1.61 27.74
CA ASP A 81 -26.23 0.95 29.01
C ASP A 81 -25.47 1.68 30.12
N SER A 82 -26.24 1.99 31.15
CA SER A 82 -25.85 2.82 32.27
C SER A 82 -25.13 1.95 33.29
N THR A 83 -23.83 2.15 33.50
CA THR A 83 -23.25 2.08 34.85
C THR A 83 -21.95 2.87 34.88
N SER A 84 -21.93 3.82 35.81
CA SER A 84 -20.79 4.61 36.25
C SER A 84 -19.56 3.77 36.58
N ASP A 85 -18.42 4.08 35.96
CA ASP A 85 -17.18 4.15 36.72
C ASP A 85 -16.17 5.11 36.07
N THR A 86 -15.57 5.94 36.92
CA THR A 86 -14.71 7.06 36.52
C THR A 86 -13.29 6.55 36.30
N SER A 87 -12.80 6.63 35.06
CA SER A 87 -11.37 6.53 34.76
C SER A 87 -11.05 7.49 33.61
N PRO A 88 -9.88 8.18 33.65
CA PRO A 88 -9.55 9.22 32.67
C PRO A 88 -9.38 8.63 31.26
N PRO A 89 -9.74 9.39 30.19
CA PRO A 89 -9.60 8.90 28.83
C PRO A 89 -8.13 8.95 28.40
N ASP A 90 -7.48 7.79 28.39
CA ASP A 90 -6.23 7.59 27.62
C ASP A 90 -6.55 7.76 26.13
N SER A 91 -6.32 8.98 25.67
CA SER A 91 -6.54 9.42 24.30
C SER A 91 -5.39 8.96 23.42
N SER A 92 -5.40 7.72 22.94
CA SER A 92 -4.63 7.29 21.74
C SER A 92 -4.82 5.83 21.33
N SER A 93 -5.99 5.22 21.54
CA SER A 93 -6.28 3.95 20.85
C SER A 93 -6.86 4.26 19.46
N PRO A 94 -6.16 4.01 18.34
CA PRO A 94 -6.77 4.14 17.03
C PRO A 94 -7.92 3.15 16.94
N SER A 95 -9.13 3.65 16.62
CA SER A 95 -10.26 2.78 16.31
C SER A 95 -9.82 1.74 15.26
N PRO A 96 -10.11 0.43 15.46
CA PRO A 96 -9.70 -0.62 14.52
C PRO A 96 -10.32 -0.46 13.12
N ALA A 97 -11.24 0.50 12.96
CA ALA A 97 -11.86 0.84 11.68
C ALA A 97 -10.89 1.50 10.69
N TYR A 98 -9.81 2.14 11.15
CA TYR A 98 -8.92 2.91 10.27
C TYR A 98 -7.49 2.36 10.27
N SER A 99 -6.79 2.58 9.16
CA SER A 99 -5.41 2.14 8.96
C SER A 99 -4.63 3.16 8.12
N THR A 100 -3.33 2.94 8.01
CA THR A 100 -2.44 3.68 7.11
C THR A 100 -2.09 2.91 5.83
N ASN A 101 -2.76 1.77 5.61
CA ASN A 101 -2.50 0.83 4.53
C ASN A 101 -3.56 0.97 3.44
N LEU A 102 -3.12 1.39 2.24
CA LEU A 102 -3.99 1.53 1.07
C LEU A 102 -3.95 0.28 0.19
N ILE A 103 -5.11 -0.18 -0.25
CA ILE A 103 -5.25 -1.22 -1.26
C ILE A 103 -4.84 -0.64 -2.62
N SER A 104 -3.63 -0.97 -3.04
CA SER A 104 -3.02 -0.52 -4.30
C SER A 104 -2.93 -1.61 -5.37
N SER A 105 -3.32 -2.83 -4.99
CA SER A 105 -3.23 -4.07 -5.75
C SER A 105 -4.63 -4.72 -5.81
N PRO A 106 -4.95 -5.52 -6.84
CA PRO A 106 -6.15 -6.36 -6.86
C PRO A 106 -6.20 -7.41 -5.73
N TYR A 107 -5.04 -7.73 -5.14
CA TYR A 107 -4.90 -8.65 -4.01
C TYR A 107 -5.06 -7.90 -2.67
N ASN A 108 -6.21 -8.07 -2.01
CA ASN A 108 -6.49 -7.46 -0.70
C ASN A 108 -5.98 -8.33 0.46
N THR A 109 -4.67 -8.55 0.49
CA THR A 109 -3.98 -9.38 1.49
C THR A 109 -2.79 -8.64 2.11
N PRO A 110 -2.40 -9.00 3.35
CA PRO A 110 -1.18 -8.46 3.95
C PRO A 110 0.03 -8.67 3.03
N GLY A 111 0.86 -7.63 2.89
CA GLY A 111 2.00 -7.61 1.96
C GLY A 111 1.73 -6.94 0.61
N HIS A 112 0.46 -6.72 0.25
CA HIS A 112 0.07 -6.05 -1.01
C HIS A 112 -0.50 -4.64 -0.80
N TYR A 113 -0.42 -4.15 0.44
CA TYR A 113 -0.86 -2.80 0.77
C TYR A 113 0.27 -1.79 0.58
N LEU A 114 -0.10 -0.61 0.10
CA LEU A 114 0.79 0.54 0.04
C LEU A 114 0.74 1.28 1.38
N SER A 115 1.89 1.42 2.02
CA SER A 115 2.02 2.18 3.27
C SER A 115 2.01 3.68 2.98
N LEU A 116 0.91 4.39 3.30
CA LEU A 116 0.79 5.82 3.01
C LEU A 116 1.82 6.72 3.71
N PRO A 117 2.28 6.43 4.94
CA PRO A 117 3.26 7.26 5.64
C PRO A 117 4.64 7.30 4.97
N THR A 118 5.00 6.29 4.16
CA THR A 118 6.31 6.24 3.48
C THR A 118 6.37 7.12 2.23
N LEU A 119 5.21 7.59 1.76
CA LEU A 119 5.10 8.40 0.54
C LEU A 119 5.25 9.89 0.82
N THR A 120 5.84 10.61 -0.14
CA THR A 120 5.74 12.06 -0.24
C THR A 120 4.28 12.51 -0.30
N PRO A 121 3.92 13.73 0.13
CA PRO A 121 2.55 14.23 0.07
C PRO A 121 1.90 14.10 -1.32
N GLU A 122 2.63 14.42 -2.39
CA GLU A 122 2.14 14.37 -3.76
C GLU A 122 1.84 12.94 -4.19
N ALA A 123 2.79 12.03 -3.99
CA ALA A 123 2.60 10.61 -4.28
C ALA A 123 1.47 10.01 -3.46
N ARG A 124 1.31 10.42 -2.19
CA ARG A 124 0.21 9.97 -1.33
C ARG A 124 -1.15 10.41 -1.86
N LEU A 125 -1.32 11.70 -2.13
CA LEU A 125 -2.58 12.24 -2.67
C LEU A 125 -2.91 11.62 -4.02
N PHE A 126 -1.90 11.39 -4.86
CA PHE A 126 -2.09 10.71 -6.14
C PHE A 126 -2.42 9.22 -5.98
N ALA A 127 -1.82 8.52 -5.02
CA ALA A 127 -2.17 7.13 -4.67
C ALA A 127 -3.63 7.01 -4.28
N LEU A 128 -4.11 7.89 -3.40
CA LEU A 128 -5.51 7.96 -2.99
C LEU A 128 -6.40 8.22 -4.20
N ALA A 129 -6.03 9.15 -5.09
CA ALA A 129 -6.81 9.43 -6.29
C ALA A 129 -6.88 8.24 -7.27
N LEU A 130 -5.79 7.47 -7.40
CA LEU A 130 -5.70 6.27 -8.26
C LEU A 130 -6.56 5.09 -7.78
N THR A 131 -7.17 5.19 -6.60
CA THR A 131 -8.20 4.23 -6.17
C THR A 131 -9.47 4.32 -7.03
N ALA A 132 -9.77 5.49 -7.59
CA ALA A 132 -10.90 5.75 -8.48
C ALA A 132 -10.66 5.36 -9.96
N LEU A 133 -9.49 4.80 -10.26
CA LEU A 133 -9.12 4.41 -11.62
C LEU A 133 -9.91 3.15 -12.02
N GLN A 134 -10.61 3.22 -13.15
CA GLN A 134 -11.37 2.09 -13.70
C GLN A 134 -11.25 2.06 -15.23
N PRO A 135 -11.38 0.87 -15.86
CA PRO A 135 -11.62 0.74 -17.28
C PRO A 135 -12.86 1.52 -17.74
N THR A 136 -12.78 2.19 -18.87
CA THR A 136 -13.92 2.87 -19.51
C THR A 136 -14.49 2.09 -20.69
N ARG A 137 -13.83 0.98 -21.07
CA ARG A 137 -14.13 0.20 -22.27
C ARG A 137 -13.87 -1.29 -22.03
N PRO A 138 -14.59 -2.21 -22.70
CA PRO A 138 -14.32 -3.64 -22.59
C PRO A 138 -12.95 -4.07 -23.14
N ASP A 139 -12.44 -3.37 -24.15
CA ASP A 139 -11.17 -3.65 -24.84
C ASP A 139 -9.96 -2.92 -24.22
N TYR A 140 -10.12 -2.36 -23.01
CA TYR A 140 -9.14 -1.51 -22.32
C TYR A 140 -7.72 -2.09 -22.22
N ALA A 141 -7.61 -3.42 -22.21
CA ALA A 141 -6.34 -4.14 -22.11
C ALA A 141 -5.45 -4.02 -23.36
N THR A 142 -6.07 -3.73 -24.52
CA THR A 142 -5.40 -3.66 -25.82
C THR A 142 -5.55 -2.30 -26.50
N ALA A 143 -6.54 -1.51 -26.10
CA ALA A 143 -6.74 -0.15 -26.58
C ALA A 143 -5.71 0.84 -25.99
N PRO A 144 -5.52 2.03 -26.60
CA PRO A 144 -4.63 3.06 -26.07
C PRO A 144 -4.99 3.46 -24.63
N TYR A 145 -4.00 3.51 -23.74
CA TYR A 145 -4.20 3.69 -22.30
C TYR A 145 -4.94 4.99 -21.95
N THR A 146 -4.64 6.07 -22.68
CA THR A 146 -5.28 7.38 -22.50
C THR A 146 -6.78 7.39 -22.82
N GLN A 147 -7.27 6.40 -23.56
CA GLN A 147 -8.68 6.24 -23.92
C GLN A 147 -9.38 5.12 -23.15
N SER A 148 -8.61 4.31 -22.44
CA SER A 148 -9.06 3.05 -21.83
C SER A 148 -9.39 3.18 -20.35
N LEU A 149 -8.96 4.27 -19.72
CA LEU A 149 -9.08 4.49 -18.28
C LEU A 149 -9.68 5.86 -17.94
N SER A 150 -10.36 5.90 -16.79
CA SER A 150 -11.06 7.06 -16.25
C SER A 150 -10.13 8.13 -15.65
N PHE A 151 -9.08 8.55 -16.35
CA PHE A 151 -8.13 9.55 -15.85
C PHE A 151 -8.78 10.87 -15.46
N SER A 152 -9.87 11.27 -16.13
CA SER A 152 -10.64 12.45 -15.75
C SER A 152 -11.17 12.35 -14.32
N THR A 153 -11.70 11.19 -13.92
CA THR A 153 -12.17 10.90 -12.55
C THR A 153 -11.04 10.99 -11.54
N VAL A 154 -9.89 10.36 -11.84
CA VAL A 154 -8.70 10.41 -10.99
C VAL A 154 -8.22 11.85 -10.79
N MET A 155 -8.13 12.64 -11.86
CA MET A 155 -7.67 14.03 -11.78
C MET A 155 -8.66 14.92 -11.03
N SER A 156 -9.96 14.67 -11.15
CA SER A 156 -10.98 15.39 -10.38
C SER A 156 -10.89 15.06 -8.90
N LEU A 157 -10.74 13.78 -8.54
CA LEU A 157 -10.53 13.36 -7.16
C LEU A 157 -9.23 13.94 -6.58
N LEU A 158 -8.14 13.92 -7.35
CA LEU A 158 -6.87 14.54 -6.95
C LEU A 158 -7.04 16.03 -6.62
N ARG A 159 -7.72 16.80 -7.48
CA ARG A 159 -7.99 18.22 -7.23
C ARG A 159 -8.79 18.42 -5.95
N THR A 160 -9.81 17.58 -5.70
CA THR A 160 -10.58 17.60 -4.45
C THR A 160 -9.69 17.35 -3.25
N LEU A 161 -8.86 16.30 -3.27
CA LEU A 161 -7.95 15.96 -2.17
C LEU A 161 -6.90 17.05 -1.92
N VAL A 162 -6.38 17.68 -2.97
CA VAL A 162 -5.46 18.83 -2.88
C VAL A 162 -6.16 20.04 -2.24
N SER A 163 -7.42 20.31 -2.60
CA SER A 163 -8.18 21.44 -2.02
C SER A 163 -8.51 21.27 -0.53
N GLN A 164 -8.49 20.02 -0.04
CA GLN A 164 -8.71 19.70 1.38
C GLN A 164 -7.43 19.86 2.22
N GLN A 165 -6.28 20.10 1.61
CA GLN A 165 -5.04 20.32 2.35
C GLN A 165 -5.09 21.63 3.16
N PRO A 166 -4.31 21.74 4.25
CA PRO A 166 -4.23 22.97 5.03
C PRO A 166 -3.95 24.19 4.16
N ARG A 167 -4.47 25.35 4.59
CA ARG A 167 -4.25 26.63 3.90
C ARG A 167 -2.75 26.84 3.67
N GLY A 168 -2.39 27.17 2.42
CA GLY A 168 -1.02 27.40 2.00
C GLY A 168 -0.32 26.19 1.37
N TYR A 169 -0.91 24.99 1.39
CA TYR A 169 -0.39 23.89 0.59
C TYR A 169 -0.46 24.22 -0.89
N THR A 170 0.70 24.19 -1.56
CA THR A 170 0.83 24.42 -3.00
C THR A 170 1.36 23.16 -3.64
N TRP A 171 0.59 22.57 -4.55
CA TRP A 171 1.02 21.39 -5.29
C TRP A 171 2.21 21.74 -6.19
N PRO A 172 3.40 21.13 -5.99
CA PRO A 172 4.56 21.41 -6.83
C PRO A 172 4.40 20.80 -8.22
N LYS A 173 5.22 21.23 -9.18
CA LYS A 173 5.28 20.57 -10.48
C LYS A 173 5.82 19.15 -10.30
N THR A 174 4.94 18.16 -10.40
CA THR A 174 5.25 16.74 -10.21
C THR A 174 4.96 15.97 -11.48
N SER A 175 5.85 15.03 -11.83
CA SER A 175 5.67 14.13 -12.98
C SER A 175 5.56 12.69 -12.49
N PHE A 176 4.54 11.98 -12.97
CA PHE A 176 4.37 10.55 -12.76
C PHE A 176 4.48 9.83 -14.09
N TYR A 177 5.08 8.65 -14.08
CA TYR A 177 5.29 7.84 -15.28
C TYR A 177 4.42 6.59 -15.20
N VAL A 178 3.81 6.25 -16.33
CA VAL A 178 3.14 4.97 -16.52
C VAL A 178 4.05 4.11 -17.38
N VAL A 179 4.39 2.92 -16.89
CA VAL A 179 5.16 1.92 -17.63
C VAL A 179 4.23 0.74 -17.90
N THR A 180 4.06 0.39 -19.17
CA THR A 180 3.21 -0.73 -19.60
C THR A 180 4.05 -1.79 -20.27
N PHE A 181 3.87 -3.04 -19.84
CA PHE A 181 4.47 -4.20 -20.47
C PHE A 181 3.36 -5.01 -21.14
N HIS A 182 3.52 -5.30 -22.42
CA HIS A 182 2.60 -6.15 -23.18
C HIS A 182 3.34 -7.42 -23.60
N SER A 183 2.83 -8.56 -23.13
CA SER A 183 3.37 -9.88 -23.47
C SER A 183 2.29 -10.72 -24.14
N ARG A 184 2.68 -11.52 -25.13
CA ARG A 184 1.82 -12.55 -25.70
C ARG A 184 2.11 -13.86 -24.97
N LEU A 185 1.08 -14.48 -24.41
CA LEU A 185 1.23 -15.76 -23.73
C LEU A 185 1.38 -16.90 -24.74
N ALA A 186 2.16 -17.91 -24.37
CA ALA A 186 2.21 -19.18 -25.08
C ALA A 186 0.86 -19.93 -24.93
N PRO A 187 0.43 -20.74 -25.90
CA PRO A 187 -0.83 -21.48 -25.83
C PRO A 187 -0.91 -22.48 -24.65
N ASP A 188 0.25 -23.01 -24.25
CA ASP A 188 0.46 -24.03 -23.21
C ASP A 188 1.03 -23.43 -21.91
N ILE A 189 0.91 -22.11 -21.72
CA ILE A 189 1.41 -21.45 -20.52
C ILE A 189 0.77 -22.03 -19.25
N ASP A 190 1.59 -22.23 -18.22
CA ASP A 190 1.10 -22.56 -16.90
C ASP A 190 0.40 -21.35 -16.27
N GLN A 191 -0.93 -21.40 -16.26
CA GLN A 191 -1.77 -20.33 -15.73
C GLN A 191 -1.61 -20.17 -14.21
N ALA A 192 -1.36 -21.25 -13.48
CA ALA A 192 -1.20 -21.20 -12.03
C ALA A 192 0.10 -20.49 -11.67
N LEU A 193 1.20 -20.84 -12.34
CA LEU A 193 2.48 -20.17 -12.17
C LEU A 193 2.41 -18.69 -12.59
N LEU A 194 1.69 -18.38 -13.68
CA LEU A 194 1.53 -17.00 -14.12
C LEU A 194 0.78 -16.16 -13.07
N TYR A 195 -0.24 -16.73 -12.45
CA TYR A 195 -0.96 -16.08 -11.35
C TYR A 195 -0.08 -15.88 -10.11
N GLU A 196 0.74 -16.87 -9.74
CA GLU A 196 1.68 -16.76 -8.62
C GLU A 196 2.74 -15.67 -8.87
N LEU A 197 3.29 -15.61 -10.08
CA LEU A 197 4.22 -14.55 -10.49
C LEU A 197 3.55 -13.17 -10.45
N ASP A 198 2.29 -13.06 -10.87
CA ASP A 198 1.54 -11.82 -10.79
C ASP A 198 1.33 -11.35 -9.34
N PHE A 199 0.96 -12.28 -8.47
CA PHE A 199 0.80 -12.05 -7.05
C PHE A 199 2.10 -11.52 -6.42
N GLU A 200 3.22 -12.23 -6.56
CA GLU A 200 4.50 -11.80 -6.00
C GLU A 200 4.99 -10.49 -6.62
N SER A 201 4.75 -10.25 -7.91
CA SER A 201 5.08 -8.96 -8.53
C SER A 201 4.34 -7.80 -7.89
N HIS A 202 3.05 -7.96 -7.58
CA HIS A 202 2.31 -6.93 -6.85
C HIS A 202 2.88 -6.72 -5.45
N ARG A 203 3.18 -7.79 -4.71
CA ARG A 203 3.81 -7.73 -3.39
C ARG A 203 5.13 -6.96 -3.42
N GLU A 204 6.02 -7.26 -4.37
CA GLU A 204 7.28 -6.54 -4.53
C GLU A 204 7.08 -5.05 -4.85
N ALA A 205 6.06 -4.69 -5.64
CA ALA A 205 5.78 -3.28 -5.93
C ALA A 205 5.29 -2.53 -4.69
N SER A 206 4.44 -3.14 -3.88
CA SER A 206 3.92 -2.50 -2.67
C SER A 206 5.02 -2.19 -1.65
N LEU A 207 6.13 -2.93 -1.68
CA LEU A 207 7.31 -2.67 -0.88
C LEU A 207 8.20 -1.56 -1.45
N ALA A 208 8.12 -1.30 -2.75
CA ALA A 208 8.93 -0.27 -3.40
C ALA A 208 8.37 1.13 -3.08
N THR A 209 9.18 1.95 -2.42
CA THR A 209 8.79 3.30 -1.94
C THR A 209 8.42 4.31 -3.03
N SER A 210 8.71 4.01 -4.30
CA SER A 210 8.39 4.85 -5.47
C SER A 210 7.19 4.36 -6.27
N SER A 211 6.67 3.16 -5.99
CA SER A 211 5.53 2.59 -6.70
C SER A 211 4.23 3.02 -6.06
N VAL A 212 3.32 3.55 -6.89
CA VAL A 212 2.04 4.11 -6.41
C VAL A 212 0.86 3.14 -6.66
N LYS A 213 0.89 2.40 -7.77
CA LYS A 213 -0.13 1.40 -8.12
C LYS A 213 0.44 0.44 -9.18
N ARG A 214 0.18 -0.86 -9.05
CA ARG A 214 0.35 -1.85 -10.14
C ARG A 214 -1.02 -2.42 -10.51
N ASN A 215 -1.18 -2.72 -11.80
CA ASN A 215 -2.33 -3.42 -12.31
C ASN A 215 -1.86 -4.33 -13.45
N CYS A 216 -1.95 -5.64 -13.27
CA CYS A 216 -1.71 -6.59 -14.34
C CYS A 216 -3.01 -6.97 -15.02
N ILE A 217 -2.96 -6.99 -16.35
CA ILE A 217 -4.15 -7.10 -17.17
C ILE A 217 -3.98 -8.24 -18.17
N TYR A 218 -4.82 -9.27 -18.02
CA TYR A 218 -4.99 -10.31 -19.03
C TYR A 218 -6.12 -9.96 -20.00
N SER A 219 -5.88 -10.13 -21.29
CA SER A 219 -6.89 -10.05 -22.35
C SER A 219 -6.86 -11.34 -23.15
N PRO A 220 -7.96 -12.12 -23.22
CA PRO A 220 -8.03 -13.22 -24.15
C PRO A 220 -8.01 -12.66 -25.57
N ASN A 221 -7.17 -13.23 -26.45
CA ASN A 221 -7.18 -12.91 -27.87
C ASN A 221 -8.61 -13.11 -28.42
N THR A 222 -9.26 -12.04 -28.88
CA THR A 222 -10.48 -12.12 -29.70
C THR A 222 -10.10 -12.58 -31.10
N THR A 223 -9.69 -13.83 -31.23
CA THR A 223 -9.64 -14.48 -32.54
C THR A 223 -11.07 -14.89 -32.86
N SER A 224 -11.64 -14.25 -33.88
CA SER A 224 -12.98 -14.55 -34.43
C SER A 224 -13.23 -16.05 -34.49
N ALA A 225 -14.31 -16.51 -33.85
CA ALA A 225 -14.83 -17.85 -34.09
C ALA A 225 -15.10 -18.02 -35.60
N PRO A 226 -14.65 -19.10 -36.25
CA PRO A 226 -15.08 -19.35 -37.62
C PRO A 226 -16.58 -19.63 -37.59
N SER A 227 -17.32 -18.84 -38.38
CA SER A 227 -18.70 -19.10 -38.75
C SER A 227 -18.83 -20.53 -39.29
N LEU A 228 -19.28 -21.45 -38.44
CA LEU A 228 -19.80 -22.75 -38.88
C LEU A 228 -21.18 -22.50 -39.48
N ALA A 229 -21.18 -22.06 -40.74
CA ALA A 229 -22.29 -22.27 -41.63
C ALA A 229 -22.14 -23.66 -42.24
N ARG A 230 -22.96 -24.61 -41.78
CA ARG A 230 -23.50 -25.66 -42.64
C ARG A 230 -24.80 -26.20 -42.09
#